data_AF-A0A077M8F3-F1
#
_entry.id   AF-A0A077M8F3-F1
#
_cell.length_a   1.000
_cell.length_b   1.000
_cell.length_c   1.000
_cell.angle_alpha   90.00
_cell.angle_beta   90.00
_cell.angle_gamma   90.00
#
_symmetry.space_group_name_H-M   'P 1'
#
loop_
_entity.id
_entity.type
_entity.pdbx_description
1 polymer ?
#
loop_
_entity_poly.entity_id
_entity_poly.type
_entity_poly.pdbx_seq_one_letter_code
_entity_poly.pdbx_strand_id
1 'polypeptide(L)'
;MTTRWIERVTGSLEEKRQYRRDKARMEALPTPYAAAAKALRRYLMYCGGVTDGATIVTMLGDLADLWEAAAADGTPVRQIVGEDPVEFAETFAEAYTGKRWIDKERERLVSAIDDAERRDPS
;
A
#
# COMPACT_ATOMS: atom_id res chain seq x y z
N MET A 1 -8.03 -14.21 -26.67
CA MET A 1 -8.85 -13.94 -25.47
C MET A 1 -8.56 -15.03 -24.43
N THR A 2 -7.42 -14.94 -23.73
CA THR A 2 -6.93 -16.06 -22.90
C THR A 2 -6.14 -15.61 -21.67
N THR A 3 -6.41 -14.42 -21.13
CA THR A 3 -5.46 -13.79 -20.20
C THR A 3 -6.04 -13.50 -18.81
N ARG A 4 -7.34 -13.21 -18.72
CA ARG A 4 -7.92 -12.64 -17.48
C ARG A 4 -7.95 -13.59 -16.28
N TRP A 5 -7.97 -14.91 -16.50
CA TRP A 5 -7.94 -15.90 -15.40
C TRP A 5 -6.51 -16.24 -14.97
N ILE A 6 -5.56 -16.28 -15.92
CA ILE A 6 -4.14 -16.48 -15.63
C ILE A 6 -3.65 -15.27 -14.84
N GLU A 7 -3.91 -14.04 -15.29
CA GLU A 7 -3.56 -12.80 -14.58
C GLU A 7 -4.12 -12.75 -13.15
N ARG A 8 -5.36 -13.23 -12.94
CA ARG A 8 -5.97 -13.26 -11.59
C ARG A 8 -5.29 -14.25 -10.64
N VAL A 9 -4.66 -15.30 -11.19
CA VAL A 9 -3.92 -16.32 -10.41
C VAL A 9 -2.44 -15.98 -10.30
N THR A 10 -1.79 -15.55 -11.39
CA THR A 10 -0.37 -15.20 -11.45
C THR A 10 -0.10 -13.86 -10.78
N GLY A 11 -0.97 -12.87 -10.91
CA GLY A 11 -0.88 -11.59 -10.21
C GLY A 11 -0.79 -11.77 -8.69
N SER A 12 -1.69 -12.57 -8.11
CA SER A 12 -1.64 -12.86 -6.65
C SER A 12 -0.39 -13.62 -6.22
N LEU A 13 0.17 -14.48 -7.09
CA LEU A 13 1.42 -15.19 -6.79
C LEU A 13 2.65 -14.29 -6.86
N GLU A 14 2.71 -13.42 -7.86
CA GLU A 14 3.77 -12.42 -8.01
C GLU A 14 3.71 -11.38 -6.88
N GLU A 15 2.52 -10.89 -6.55
CA GLU A 15 2.27 -10.03 -5.39
C GLU A 15 2.76 -10.70 -4.09
N LYS A 16 2.40 -11.97 -3.84
CA LYS A 16 2.88 -12.71 -2.67
C LYS A 16 4.40 -12.93 -2.65
N ARG A 17 5.03 -13.05 -3.81
CA ARG A 17 6.49 -13.14 -3.91
C ARG A 17 7.12 -11.78 -3.63
N GLN A 18 6.59 -10.71 -4.20
CA GLN A 18 7.08 -9.35 -4.01
C GLN A 18 6.93 -8.90 -2.56
N TYR A 19 5.76 -9.10 -1.96
CA TYR A 19 5.50 -8.85 -0.54
C TYR A 19 6.55 -9.51 0.36
N ARG A 20 6.86 -10.80 0.12
CA ARG A 20 7.86 -11.54 0.91
C ARG A 20 9.27 -10.98 0.70
N ARG A 21 9.60 -10.60 -0.53
CA ARG A 21 10.89 -10.00 -0.88
C ARG A 21 11.08 -8.67 -0.16
N ASP A 22 10.15 -7.73 -0.29
CA ASP A 22 10.26 -6.40 0.32
C ASP A 22 10.21 -6.46 1.84
N LYS A 23 9.42 -7.39 2.39
CA LYS A 23 9.46 -7.69 3.82
C LYS A 23 10.85 -8.13 4.28
N ALA A 24 11.48 -9.07 3.55
CA ALA A 24 12.80 -9.59 3.89
C ALA A 24 13.89 -8.51 3.75
N ARG A 25 13.81 -7.67 2.72
CA ARG A 25 14.69 -6.51 2.52
C ARG A 25 14.70 -5.59 3.74
N MET A 26 13.51 -5.15 4.19
CA MET A 26 13.38 -4.33 5.39
C MET A 26 13.88 -5.02 6.67
N GLU A 27 13.67 -6.34 6.79
CA GLU A 27 14.09 -7.11 7.98
C GLU A 27 15.60 -7.39 8.02
N ALA A 28 16.29 -7.30 6.89
CA ALA A 28 17.74 -7.48 6.80
C ALA A 28 18.54 -6.21 7.14
N LEU A 29 17.88 -5.05 7.27
CA LEU A 29 18.54 -3.80 7.61
C LEU A 29 19.12 -3.81 9.03
N PRO A 30 20.20 -3.05 9.29
CA PRO A 30 20.69 -2.87 10.66
C PRO A 30 19.68 -2.07 11.51
N THR A 31 19.73 -2.27 12.83
CA THR A 31 19.08 -1.35 13.78
C THR A 31 19.70 0.04 13.65
N PRO A 32 18.92 1.13 13.68
CA PRO A 32 17.49 1.21 14.01
C PRO A 32 16.52 1.04 12.82
N TYR A 33 17.00 0.95 11.59
CA TYR A 33 16.18 0.98 10.37
C TYR A 33 15.19 -0.18 10.27
N ALA A 34 15.62 -1.42 10.53
CA ALA A 34 14.71 -2.58 10.50
C ALA A 34 13.54 -2.45 11.50
N ALA A 35 13.79 -1.87 12.68
CA ALA A 35 12.77 -1.66 13.70
C ALA A 35 11.75 -0.60 13.26
N ALA A 36 12.24 0.52 12.70
CA ALA A 36 11.40 1.60 12.19
C ALA A 36 10.56 1.15 10.98
N ALA A 37 11.18 0.46 10.03
CA ALA A 37 10.52 -0.11 8.85
C ALA A 37 9.40 -1.09 9.25
N LYS A 38 9.66 -1.96 10.23
CA LYS A 38 8.65 -2.89 10.76
C LYS A 38 7.47 -2.17 11.42
N ALA A 39 7.74 -1.10 12.18
CA ALA A 39 6.70 -0.32 12.85
C ALA A 39 5.80 0.42 11.85
N LEU A 40 6.40 1.15 10.90
CA LEU A 40 5.67 1.85 9.84
C LEU A 40 4.87 0.89 8.97
N ARG A 41 5.48 -0.21 8.51
CA ARG A 41 4.78 -1.24 7.74
C ARG A 41 3.56 -1.76 8.48
N ARG A 42 3.68 -2.03 9.79
CA ARG A 42 2.54 -2.47 10.60
C ARG A 42 1.45 -1.41 10.61
N TYR A 43 1.79 -0.15 10.89
CA TYR A 43 0.83 0.95 10.92
C TYR A 43 0.10 1.11 9.57
N LEU A 44 0.84 1.14 8.46
CA LEU A 44 0.29 1.24 7.10
C LEU A 44 -0.66 0.10 6.74
N MET A 45 -0.39 -1.13 7.19
CA MET A 45 -1.29 -2.28 6.98
C MET A 45 -2.60 -2.20 7.77
N TYR A 46 -2.65 -1.45 8.87
CA TYR A 46 -3.88 -1.24 9.65
C TYR A 46 -4.64 0.02 9.24
N CYS A 47 -3.93 1.12 8.98
CA CYS A 47 -4.53 2.44 8.77
C CYS A 47 -4.63 2.85 7.30
N GLY A 48 -3.82 2.24 6.42
CA GLY A 48 -3.67 2.72 5.05
C GLY A 48 -4.90 2.55 4.16
N GLY A 49 -5.95 1.82 4.53
CA GLY A 49 -7.16 1.67 3.72
C GLY A 49 -6.98 1.06 2.31
N VAL A 50 -5.74 0.73 1.91
CA VAL A 50 -5.40 0.07 0.65
C VAL A 50 -5.81 -1.39 0.75
N THR A 51 -6.73 -1.82 -0.11
CA THR A 51 -7.28 -3.19 -0.10
C THR A 51 -6.89 -4.03 -1.31
N ASP A 52 -6.21 -3.44 -2.28
CA ASP A 52 -5.79 -4.12 -3.51
C ASP A 52 -4.29 -4.46 -3.45
N GLY A 53 -4.01 -5.72 -3.79
CA GLY A 53 -2.72 -6.37 -3.61
C GLY A 53 -1.60 -5.68 -4.37
N ALA A 54 -1.84 -5.27 -5.61
CA ALA A 54 -0.86 -4.58 -6.45
C ALA A 54 -0.39 -3.27 -5.79
N THR A 55 -1.30 -2.44 -5.30
CA THR A 55 -0.90 -1.20 -4.61
C THR A 55 -0.22 -1.46 -3.27
N ILE A 56 -0.63 -2.50 -2.54
CA ILE A 56 0.06 -2.90 -1.31
C ILE A 56 1.53 -3.26 -1.62
N VAL A 57 1.79 -4.05 -2.66
CA VAL A 57 3.16 -4.48 -2.95
C VAL A 57 4.01 -3.35 -3.54
N THR A 58 3.44 -2.43 -4.30
CA THR A 58 4.14 -1.21 -4.73
C THR A 58 4.54 -0.36 -3.53
N MET A 59 3.58 -0.04 -2.65
CA MET A 59 3.83 0.76 -1.44
C MET A 59 4.90 0.12 -0.53
N LEU A 60 4.90 -1.21 -0.40
CA LEU A 60 5.91 -1.92 0.38
C LEU A 60 7.29 -1.94 -0.28
N GLY A 61 7.35 -1.97 -1.60
CA GLY A 61 8.58 -1.79 -2.37
C GLY A 61 9.19 -0.42 -2.12
N ASP A 62 8.38 0.64 -2.28
CA ASP A 62 8.83 2.02 -2.07
C ASP A 62 9.24 2.28 -0.61
N LEU A 63 8.55 1.65 0.35
CA LEU A 63 8.94 1.69 1.76
C LEU A 63 10.29 0.98 1.99
N ALA A 64 10.54 -0.16 1.34
CA ALA A 64 11.82 -0.86 1.45
C ALA A 64 12.97 -0.03 0.84
N ASP A 65 12.75 0.56 -0.32
CA ASP A 65 13.71 1.42 -1.02
C ASP A 65 14.10 2.64 -0.16
N LEU A 66 13.11 3.29 0.47
CA LEU A 66 13.36 4.40 1.41
C LEU A 66 14.30 4.00 2.55
N TRP A 67 14.04 2.85 3.18
CA TRP A 67 14.81 2.42 4.34
C TRP A 67 16.21 1.88 3.98
N GLU A 68 16.35 1.27 2.80
CA GLU A 68 17.66 0.87 2.27
C GLU A 68 18.53 2.08 1.97
N ALA A 69 17.99 3.11 1.31
CA ALA A 69 18.70 4.35 1.04
C ALA A 69 19.13 5.04 2.35
N ALA A 70 18.19 5.17 3.30
CA ALA A 70 18.49 5.74 4.61
C ALA A 70 19.60 4.98 5.37
N ALA A 71 19.58 3.63 5.32
CA ALA A 71 20.59 2.82 5.96
C ALA A 71 21.96 2.97 5.27
N ALA A 72 21.99 3.04 3.95
CA ALA A 72 23.21 3.26 3.17
C ALA A 72 23.85 4.62 3.47
N ASP A 73 23.03 5.65 3.61
CA ASP A 73 23.46 7.02 3.89
C ASP A 73 23.75 7.29 5.37
N GLY A 74 23.35 6.38 6.27
CA GLY A 74 23.47 6.58 7.71
C GLY A 74 22.50 7.64 8.26
N THR A 75 21.40 7.90 7.55
CA THR A 75 20.42 8.94 7.89
C THR A 75 19.69 8.60 9.18
N PRO A 76 19.74 9.44 10.23
CA PRO A 76 18.99 9.18 11.45
C PRO A 76 17.49 9.01 11.21
N VAL A 77 16.87 8.03 11.86
CA VAL A 77 15.42 7.73 11.71
C VAL A 77 14.54 8.97 11.81
N ARG A 78 14.84 9.87 12.76
CA ARG A 78 14.09 11.12 12.97
C ARG A 78 14.22 12.14 11.86
N GLN A 79 15.28 12.09 11.06
CA GLN A 79 15.37 12.92 9.86
C GLN A 79 14.48 12.39 8.72
N ILE A 80 14.09 11.11 8.76
CA ILE A 80 13.23 10.48 7.76
C ILE A 80 11.76 10.67 8.12
N VAL A 81 11.39 10.31 9.36
CA VAL A 81 9.98 10.27 9.79
C VAL A 81 9.53 11.55 10.51
N GLY A 82 10.45 12.50 10.74
CA GLY A 82 10.16 13.72 11.47
C GLY A 82 9.85 13.52 12.97
N GLU A 83 9.31 14.58 13.57
CA GLU A 83 8.87 14.58 14.97
C GLU A 83 7.59 13.75 15.16
N ASP A 84 6.69 13.78 14.18
CA ASP A 84 5.46 12.99 14.14
C ASP A 84 5.54 11.85 13.08
N PRO A 85 5.86 10.61 13.50
CA PRO A 85 5.90 9.47 12.59
C PRO A 85 4.53 9.04 12.07
N VAL A 86 3.43 9.47 12.71
CA VAL A 86 2.07 9.17 12.26
C VAL A 86 1.74 10.06 11.06
N GLU A 87 2.01 11.36 11.16
CA GLU A 87 1.85 12.30 10.03
C GLU A 87 2.66 11.84 8.81
N PHE A 88 3.91 11.40 9.02
CA PHE A 88 4.72 10.80 7.97
C PHE A 88 4.04 9.58 7.34
N ALA A 89 3.53 8.65 8.16
CA ALA A 89 2.91 7.43 7.67
C ALA A 89 1.61 7.70 6.90
N GLU A 90 0.78 8.64 7.36
CA GLU A 90 -0.45 9.03 6.68
C GLU A 90 -0.15 9.73 5.36
N THR A 91 0.77 10.70 5.35
CA THR A 91 1.24 11.36 4.12
C THR A 91 1.84 10.37 3.12
N PHE A 92 2.62 9.39 3.61
CA PHE A 92 3.16 8.32 2.77
C PHE A 92 2.03 7.46 2.18
N ALA A 93 1.00 7.12 2.97
CA ALA A 93 -0.14 6.34 2.51
C ALA A 93 -0.99 7.10 1.48
N GLU A 94 -1.13 8.43 1.60
CA GLU A 94 -1.89 9.28 0.68
C GLU A 94 -1.43 9.14 -0.78
N ALA A 95 -0.13 8.96 -1.01
CA ALA A 95 0.43 8.70 -2.34
C ALA A 95 -0.16 7.44 -3.02
N TYR A 96 -0.69 6.51 -2.23
CA TYR A 96 -1.26 5.23 -2.70
C TYR A 96 -2.77 5.12 -2.51
N THR A 97 -3.38 6.01 -1.70
CA THR A 97 -4.83 6.00 -1.39
C THR A 97 -5.63 7.05 -2.15
N GLY A 98 -4.99 8.08 -2.70
CA GLY A 98 -5.62 9.21 -3.41
C GLY A 98 -6.50 8.85 -4.63
N LYS A 99 -6.56 7.57 -5.02
CA LYS A 99 -7.42 7.05 -6.11
C LYS A 99 -8.44 5.98 -5.69
N ARG A 100 -8.57 5.54 -4.43
CA ARG A 100 -9.34 4.29 -4.16
C ARG A 100 -10.43 4.34 -3.11
N TRP A 101 -10.37 5.24 -2.13
CA TRP A 101 -11.50 5.33 -1.19
C TRP A 101 -12.72 5.98 -1.84
N ILE A 102 -12.54 7.07 -2.59
CA ILE A 102 -13.65 7.75 -3.25
C ILE A 102 -14.11 7.04 -4.52
N ASP A 103 -13.23 6.37 -5.27
CA ASP A 103 -13.63 5.72 -6.53
C ASP A 103 -14.53 4.51 -6.31
N LYS A 104 -14.26 3.71 -5.27
CA LYS A 104 -15.13 2.58 -4.89
C LYS A 104 -16.48 3.04 -4.35
N GLU A 105 -16.50 4.14 -3.61
CA GLU A 105 -17.74 4.72 -3.10
C GLU A 105 -18.52 5.47 -4.20
N ARG A 106 -17.83 6.12 -5.14
CA ARG A 106 -18.42 6.70 -6.37
C ARG A 106 -19.04 5.60 -7.23
N GLU A 107 -18.35 4.49 -7.43
CA GLU A 107 -18.87 3.35 -8.20
C GLU A 107 -20.09 2.71 -7.52
N ARG A 108 -20.05 2.55 -6.19
CA ARG A 108 -21.22 2.09 -5.41
C ARG A 108 -22.39 3.04 -5.50
N LEU A 109 -22.15 4.35 -5.40
CA LEU A 109 -23.18 5.37 -5.51
C LEU A 109 -23.80 5.37 -6.92
N VAL A 110 -22.98 5.37 -7.98
CA VAL A 110 -23.43 5.29 -9.37
C VAL A 110 -24.27 4.02 -9.59
N SER A 111 -23.76 2.86 -9.19
CA SER A 111 -24.48 1.59 -9.33
C SER A 111 -25.81 1.58 -8.56
N ALA A 112 -25.87 2.19 -7.38
CA ALA A 112 -27.10 2.26 -6.59
C ALA A 112 -28.15 3.17 -7.23
N ILE A 113 -27.74 4.28 -7.85
CA ILE A 113 -28.63 5.18 -8.59
C ILE A 113 -29.11 4.51 -9.89
N ASP A 114 -28.22 3.90 -10.66
CA ASP A 114 -28.57 3.19 -11.89
C ASP A 114 -29.55 2.03 -11.64
N ASP A 115 -29.39 1.32 -10.51
CA ASP A 115 -30.28 0.24 -10.11
C ASP A 115 -31.64 0.75 -9.62
N ALA A 116 -31.69 1.94 -9.01
CA ALA A 116 -32.94 2.59 -8.62
C ALA A 116 -33.74 3.03 -9.84
N GLU A 117 -33.10 3.65 -10.84
CA GLU A 117 -33.74 4.05 -12.10
C GLU A 117 -34.26 2.83 -12.89
N ARG A 118 -33.52 1.71 -12.90
CA ARG A 118 -33.99 0.47 -13.53
C ARG A 118 -35.15 -0.22 -12.81
N ARG A 119 -35.38 0.09 -11.53
CA ARG A 119 -36.47 -0.48 -10.71
C ARG A 119 -37.74 0.36 -10.68
N ASP A 120 -37.75 1.53 -11.32
CA ASP A 120 -38.95 2.30 -11.64
C ASP A 120 -39.36 2.10 -13.11
N PRO A 121 -40.01 0.98 -13.49
CA PRO A 121 -40.82 0.94 -14.68
C PRO A 121 -42.16 1.63 -14.35
N SER A 122 -42.35 2.86 -14.83
CA SER A 122 -43.71 3.36 -15.10
C SER A 122 -44.32 2.63 -16.29
#